data_AF-K3WXT8-F1
#
_entry.id   AF-K3WXT8-F1
#
_cell.length_a   1.000
_cell.length_b   1.000
_cell.length_c   1.000
_cell.angle_alpha   90.00
_cell.angle_beta   90.00
_cell.angle_gamma   90.00
#
_symmetry.space_group_name_H-M   'P 1'
#
loop_
_entity.id
_entity.type
_entity.pdbx_description
1 polymer ?
#
loop_
_entity_poly.entity_id
_entity_poly.type
_entity_poly.pdbx_seq_one_letter_code
_entity_poly.pdbx_strand_id
1 'polypeptide(L)'
;MGSDGNLYVADTYNNCIRKVTLPVNVVTTHAGVCQYFGGASDGAAAVAQFTRPQAVAAGPNGVIYVHDGDSRWDPYRVRKISMS
;
A
#
# COMPACT_ATOMS: atom_id res chain seq x y z
N MET A 1 -0.57 12.27 -2.31
CA MET A 1 0.76 12.65 -1.78
C MET A 1 0.71 12.53 -0.27
N GLY A 2 1.69 11.89 0.35
CA GLY A 2 1.79 11.81 1.81
C GLY A 2 2.28 13.12 2.42
N SER A 3 2.17 13.24 3.74
CA SER A 3 2.66 14.41 4.48
C SER A 3 4.19 14.56 4.44
N ASP A 4 4.91 13.52 4.03
CA ASP A 4 6.35 13.51 3.81
C ASP A 4 6.76 14.01 2.41
N GLY A 5 5.80 14.51 1.62
CA GLY A 5 6.02 15.04 0.26
C GLY A 5 6.18 13.96 -0.82
N ASN A 6 6.01 12.69 -0.49
CA ASN A 6 6.20 11.58 -1.43
C ASN A 6 4.87 11.08 -2.00
N LEU A 7 4.92 10.43 -3.16
CA LEU A 7 3.74 9.79 -3.73
C LEU A 7 3.64 8.35 -3.26
N TYR A 8 2.41 7.90 -3.05
CA TYR A 8 2.10 6.53 -2.69
C TYR A 8 1.18 5.98 -3.77
N VAL A 9 1.45 4.76 -4.22
CA VAL A 9 0.77 4.14 -5.36
C VAL A 9 0.34 2.74 -4.99
N ALA A 10 -0.94 2.44 -5.19
CA ALA A 10 -1.43 1.06 -5.14
C ALA A 10 -0.97 0.34 -6.41
N ASP A 11 -0.08 -0.63 -6.28
CA ASP A 11 0.40 -1.44 -7.40
C ASP A 11 -0.43 -2.73 -7.48
N THR A 12 -1.64 -2.57 -8.05
CA THR A 12 -2.75 -3.52 -7.93
C THR A 12 -2.37 -4.96 -8.27
N TYR A 13 -1.66 -5.20 -9.36
CA TYR A 13 -1.34 -6.58 -9.77
C TYR A 13 -0.04 -7.12 -9.18
N ASN A 14 0.74 -6.27 -8.50
CA ASN A 14 1.88 -6.69 -7.70
C ASN A 14 1.53 -6.80 -6.21
N ASN A 15 0.29 -6.54 -5.81
CA ASN A 15 -0.20 -6.70 -4.44
C ASN A 15 0.64 -5.98 -3.37
N CYS A 16 1.12 -4.77 -3.67
CA CYS A 16 1.91 -3.97 -2.75
C CYS A 16 1.71 -2.47 -2.96
N ILE A 17 2.21 -1.67 -2.02
CA ILE A 17 2.17 -0.21 -2.07
C ILE A 17 3.56 0.31 -2.39
N ARG A 18 3.67 1.13 -3.44
CA ARG A 18 4.91 1.79 -3.84
C ARG A 18 4.99 3.19 -3.27
N LYS A 19 6.21 3.64 -2.99
CA LYS A 19 6.54 5.03 -2.67
C LYS A 19 7.40 5.59 -3.81
N VAL A 20 7.07 6.79 -4.26
CA VAL A 20 7.90 7.58 -5.16
C VAL A 20 8.48 8.73 -4.38
N THR A 21 9.80 8.70 -4.17
CA THR A 21 10.53 9.75 -3.47
C THR A 21 10.74 10.94 -4.40
N LEU A 22 10.18 12.10 -4.06
CA LEU A 22 10.29 13.32 -4.86
C LEU A 22 11.37 14.28 -4.31
N PRO A 23 12.01 15.10 -5.17
CA PRO A 23 11.85 15.17 -6.63
C PRO A 23 12.74 14.17 -7.39
N VAL A 24 13.53 13.35 -6.70
CA VAL A 24 14.51 12.42 -7.31
C VAL A 24 13.86 11.24 -8.06
N ASN A 25 12.54 11.09 -8.00
CA ASN A 25 11.71 10.11 -8.71
C ASN A 25 12.14 8.65 -8.49
N VAL A 26 12.66 8.33 -7.30
CA VAL A 26 13.05 6.95 -6.94
C VAL A 26 11.83 6.18 -6.46
N VAL A 27 11.56 5.02 -7.06
CA VAL A 27 10.45 4.14 -6.68
C VAL A 27 10.96 3.02 -5.76
N THR A 28 10.33 2.86 -4.60
CA THR A 28 10.59 1.76 -3.66
C THR A 28 9.28 1.09 -3.23
N THR A 29 9.38 -0.12 -2.68
CA THR A 29 8.25 -0.75 -1.99
C THR A 29 8.11 -0.13 -0.60
N HIS A 30 6.95 0.46 -0.33
CA HIS A 30 6.66 1.05 0.97
C HIS A 30 6.08 0.03 1.94
N ALA A 31 5.14 -0.79 1.44
CA ALA A 31 4.51 -1.85 2.21
C ALA A 31 4.07 -2.97 1.27
N GLY A 32 3.99 -4.18 1.80
CA GLY A 32 3.56 -5.35 1.05
C GLY A 32 4.73 -6.20 0.57
N VAL A 33 4.53 -7.51 0.54
CA VAL A 33 5.34 -8.42 -0.28
C VAL A 33 4.85 -8.31 -1.71
N CYS A 34 5.65 -7.73 -2.62
CA CYS A 34 5.25 -7.59 -4.01
C CYS A 34 5.29 -8.94 -4.74
N GLN A 35 4.12 -9.51 -5.04
CA GLN A 35 3.97 -10.81 -5.67
C GLN A 35 2.62 -10.90 -6.40
N TYR A 36 2.47 -11.87 -7.30
CA TYR A 36 1.23 -12.03 -8.09
C TYR A 36 0.03 -12.48 -7.25
N PHE A 37 0.25 -13.36 -6.27
CA PHE A 37 -0.80 -13.85 -5.39
C PHE A 37 -0.89 -12.99 -4.13
N GLY A 38 -2.03 -12.32 -3.98
CA GLY A 38 -2.29 -11.48 -2.82
C GLY A 38 -2.49 -12.26 -1.51
N GLY A 39 -2.76 -11.53 -0.45
CA GLY A 39 -3.10 -12.06 0.85
C GLY A 39 -3.60 -10.97 1.79
N ALA A 40 -4.00 -11.38 2.97
CA ALA A 40 -4.73 -10.56 3.92
C ALA A 40 -3.96 -10.31 5.23
N SER A 41 -2.71 -10.78 5.31
CA SER A 41 -1.93 -10.77 6.53
C SER A 41 -1.52 -9.35 6.92
N ASP A 42 -1.83 -8.95 8.16
CA ASP A 42 -1.33 -7.73 8.77
C ASP A 42 0.03 -7.95 9.44
N GLY A 43 0.67 -6.86 9.88
CA GLY A 43 1.97 -6.89 10.55
C GLY A 43 2.82 -5.69 10.18
N ALA A 44 4.14 -5.82 10.30
CA ALA A 44 5.07 -4.81 9.84
C ALA A 44 4.89 -4.56 8.33
N ALA A 45 5.02 -3.31 7.90
CA ALA A 45 4.77 -2.90 6.52
C ALA A 45 5.51 -3.77 5.49
N ALA A 46 6.75 -4.19 5.78
CA ALA A 46 7.58 -5.01 4.89
C ALA A 46 7.08 -6.45 4.67
N VAL A 47 6.24 -6.99 5.56
CA VAL A 47 5.74 -8.39 5.49
C VAL A 47 4.22 -8.50 5.43
N ALA A 48 3.51 -7.38 5.58
CA ALA A 48 2.08 -7.34 5.32
C ALA A 48 1.78 -7.85 3.89
N GLN A 49 0.62 -8.46 3.70
CA GLN A 49 0.16 -8.88 2.39
C GLN A 49 -1.09 -8.08 2.03
N PHE A 50 -1.25 -7.75 0.75
CA PHE A 50 -2.44 -7.10 0.20
C PHE A 50 -3.05 -7.99 -0.88
N THR A 51 -4.31 -7.78 -1.20
CA THR A 51 -5.00 -8.42 -2.31
C THR A 51 -5.54 -7.34 -3.23
N ARG A 52 -4.88 -7.12 -4.38
CA ARG A 52 -5.28 -6.14 -5.40
C ARG A 52 -5.62 -4.77 -4.82
N PRO A 53 -4.68 -4.10 -4.12
CA PRO A 53 -4.93 -2.76 -3.63
C PRO A 53 -5.27 -1.84 -4.80
N GLN A 54 -6.36 -1.08 -4.68
CA GLN A 54 -6.92 -0.31 -5.80
C GLN A 54 -6.71 1.19 -5.64
N ALA A 55 -6.60 1.66 -4.40
CA ALA A 55 -6.46 3.07 -4.10
C ALA A 55 -5.69 3.27 -2.79
N VAL A 56 -5.07 4.45 -2.67
CA VAL A 56 -4.47 4.92 -1.43
C VAL A 56 -4.94 6.34 -1.11
N ALA A 57 -5.06 6.64 0.17
CA ALA A 57 -5.33 7.99 0.68
C ALA A 57 -4.35 8.32 1.80
N ALA A 58 -3.77 9.52 1.75
CA ALA A 58 -2.94 10.01 2.85
C ALA A 58 -3.83 10.50 4.00
N GLY A 59 -3.46 10.10 5.21
CA GLY A 59 -4.06 10.53 6.47
C GLY A 59 -3.10 11.40 7.28
N PRO A 60 -3.53 11.83 8.49
CA PRO A 60 -2.68 12.56 9.41
C PRO A 60 -1.48 11.72 9.87
N ASN A 61 -0.42 12.39 10.32
CA ASN A 61 0.78 11.76 10.90
C ASN A 61 1.44 10.71 9.97
N GLY A 62 1.41 10.96 8.66
CA GLY A 62 2.00 10.07 7.66
C GLY A 62 1.29 8.73 7.45
N VAL A 63 0.10 8.54 8.05
CA VAL A 63 -0.71 7.33 7.82
C VAL A 63 -1.11 7.23 6.36
N ILE A 64 -1.07 6.02 5.79
CA ILE A 64 -1.62 5.72 4.47
C ILE A 64 -2.78 4.73 4.63
N TYR A 65 -3.97 5.11 4.17
CA TYR A 65 -5.11 4.22 4.03
C TYR A 65 -5.08 3.54 2.67
N VAL A 66 -5.42 2.26 2.62
CA VAL A 66 -5.40 1.44 1.40
C VAL A 66 -6.77 0.81 1.22
N HIS A 67 -7.35 0.96 0.03
CA HIS A 67 -8.49 0.13 -0.39
C HIS A 67 -7.95 -1.18 -0.93
N ASP A 68 -8.20 -2.27 -0.20
CA ASP A 68 -7.59 -3.58 -0.40
C ASP A 68 -8.67 -4.65 -0.56
N GLY A 69 -8.60 -5.44 -1.63
CA GLY A 69 -9.53 -6.52 -1.91
C GLY A 69 -9.95 -6.60 -3.37
N ASP A 70 -10.57 -7.73 -3.71
CA ASP A 70 -11.15 -7.98 -5.03
C ASP A 70 -12.45 -8.78 -4.88
N SER A 71 -13.52 -8.23 -5.48
CA SER A 71 -14.87 -8.80 -5.57
C SER A 71 -14.97 -10.30 -5.86
N ARG A 72 -13.93 -10.93 -6.40
CA ARG A 72 -13.93 -12.33 -6.82
C ARG A 72 -13.62 -13.32 -5.70
N TRP A 73 -12.73 -12.98 -4.76
CA TRP A 73 -12.19 -13.97 -3.81
C TRP A 73 -11.84 -13.43 -2.42
N ASP A 74 -11.72 -12.11 -2.25
CA ASP A 74 -11.28 -11.50 -0.99
C ASP A 74 -12.18 -10.28 -0.69
N PRO A 75 -12.81 -10.19 0.49
CA PRO A 75 -13.63 -9.04 0.85
C PRO A 75 -12.84 -7.73 0.73
N TYR A 76 -13.52 -6.68 0.31
CA TYR A 76 -13.00 -5.32 0.34
C TYR A 76 -12.77 -4.86 1.77
N ARG A 77 -11.60 -4.27 2.01
CA ARG A 77 -11.13 -3.76 3.30
C ARG A 77 -10.54 -2.38 3.08
N VAL A 78 -10.64 -1.56 4.12
CA VAL A 78 -9.77 -0.40 4.27
C VAL A 78 -8.68 -0.78 5.25
N ARG A 79 -7.43 -0.82 4.78
CA ARG A 79 -6.24 -1.12 5.59
C ARG A 79 -5.56 0.19 5.97
N LYS A 80 -4.85 0.20 7.11
CA LYS A 80 -4.08 1.35 7.58
C LYS A 80 -2.60 0.97 7.68
N ILE A 81 -1.74 1.72 7.02
CA ILE A 81 -0.28 1.69 7.22
C ILE A 81 0.08 2.89 8.09
N SER A 82 0.58 2.62 9.31
CA SER A 82 1.08 3.68 10.20
C SER A 82 2.58 3.88 9.98
N MET A 83 3.04 5.12 10.05
CA MET A 83 4.48 5.39 10.17
C MET A 83 4.94 4.98 11.57
N SER A 84 6.14 4.39 11.65
CA SER A 84 6.85 4.16 12.91
C SER A 84 7.36 5.46 13.50
#